data_AF-A0A0G1TYX0-F1
#
_entry.id   AF-A0A0G1TYX0-F1
#
_cell.length_a   1.000
_cell.length_b   1.000
_cell.length_c   1.000
_cell.angle_alpha   90.00
_cell.angle_beta   90.00
_cell.angle_gamma   90.00
#
_symmetry.space_group_name_H-M   'P 1'
#
loop_
_entity.id
_entity.type
_entity.pdbx_description
1 polymer ?
#
loop_
_entity_poly.entity_id
_entity_poly.type
_entity_poly.pdbx_seq_one_letter_code
_entity_poly.pdbx_strand_id
1 'polypeptide(L)' 'MESEFFDLFETAQERQVYLRVELGYTRTTDWCLFISDATGGKSKQLCTFQGCDRKLIFAQAYARLAKWLNENHGGY' A
#
# COMPACT_ATOMS: atom_id res chain seq x y z
N MET A 1 4.68 10.54 -6.78
CA MET A 1 3.89 9.95 -5.68
C MET A 1 3.28 8.61 -6.06
N GLU A 2 2.44 8.48 -7.09
CA GLU A 2 1.91 7.16 -7.48
C GLU A 2 3.02 6.22 -8.00
N SER A 3 3.88 6.69 -8.91
CA SER A 3 5.04 5.92 -9.37
C SER A 3 5.98 5.53 -8.22
N GLU A 4 6.34 6.50 -7.37
CA GLU A 4 7.18 6.25 -6.18
C GLU A 4 6.57 5.24 -5.20
N PHE A 5 5.23 5.16 -5.12
CA PHE A 5 4.55 4.10 -4.37
C PHE A 5 4.77 2.73 -4.98
N PHE A 6 4.62 2.60 -6.30
CA PHE A 6 4.87 1.33 -6.98
C PHE A 6 6.34 0.93 -6.93
N ASP A 7 7.27 1.87 -7.08
CA ASP A 7 8.71 1.59 -6.94
C ASP A 7 9.04 1.04 -5.54
N LEU A 8 8.49 1.65 -4.48
CA LEU A 8 8.63 1.17 -3.10
C LEU A 8 7.99 -0.21 -2.91
N PHE A 9 6.80 -0.40 -3.47
CA PHE A 9 6.08 -1.66 -3.40
C PHE A 9 6.85 -2.80 -4.09
N GLU A 10 7.37 -2.55 -5.29
CA GLU A 10 8.18 -3.53 -6.03
C GLU A 10 9.48 -3.86 -5.29
N THR A 11 10.17 -2.85 -4.76
CA THR A 11 11.37 -3.05 -3.92
C THR A 11 11.07 -3.95 -2.71
N ALA A 12 9.91 -3.78 -2.07
CA ALA A 12 9.48 -4.62 -0.97
C ALA A 12 9.23 -6.08 -1.42
N GLN A 13 8.60 -6.29 -2.58
CA GLN A 13 8.36 -7.61 -3.15
C GLN A 13 9.68 -8.35 -3.45
N GLU A 14 10.67 -7.66 -4.01
CA GLU A 14 12.01 -8.22 -4.28
C GLU A 14 12.71 -8.70 -3.00
N ARG A 15 12.45 -8.02 -1.88
CA ARG A 15 12.93 -8.40 -0.53
C ARG A 15 12.08 -9.50 0.13
N GLN A 16 11.25 -10.20 -0.64
CA GLN A 16 10.35 -11.27 -0.18
C GLN A 16 9.31 -10.79 0.84
N VAL A 17 8.97 -9.50 0.81
CA VAL A 17 7.82 -8.96 1.54
C VAL A 17 6.61 -9.07 0.63
N TYR A 18 5.84 -10.14 0.82
CA TYR A 18 4.69 -10.44 -0.03
C TYR A 18 3.51 -9.53 0.30
N LEU A 19 3.38 -8.44 -0.44
CA LEU A 19 2.29 -7.48 -0.28
C LEU A 19 1.23 -7.65 -1.38
N ARG A 20 -0.01 -7.24 -1.11
CA ARG A 20 -1.08 -7.12 -2.09
C ARG A 20 -1.66 -5.71 -2.02
N VAL A 21 -1.80 -5.10 -3.19
CA VAL A 21 -2.43 -3.79 -3.36
C VAL A 21 -3.69 -3.95 -4.20
N GLU A 22 -4.79 -3.35 -3.76
CA GLU A 22 -6.03 -3.27 -4.51
C GLU A 22 -6.50 -1.82 -4.58
N LEU A 23 -6.77 -1.34 -5.80
CA LEU A 23 -7.35 -0.02 -6.04
C LEU A 23 -8.76 -0.21 -6.61
N GLY A 24 -9.75 0.26 -5.88
CA GLY A 24 -11.14 0.31 -6.32
C GLY A 24 -11.60 1.76 -6.52
N TYR A 25 -12.60 1.94 -7.38
CA TYR A 25 -13.34 3.18 -7.49
C TYR A 25 -14.83 2.88 -7.56
N THR A 26 -15.62 3.59 -6.77
CA THR A 26 -17.07 3.63 -6.97
C THR A 26 -17.55 5.07 -6.95
N ARG A 27 -18.64 5.36 -7.66
CA ARG A 27 -19.24 6.70 -7.66
C ARG A 27 -19.68 7.16 -6.26
N THR A 28 -19.92 6.23 -5.34
CA THR A 28 -20.43 6.52 -3.99
C THR A 28 -19.33 6.64 -2.95
N THR A 29 -18.23 5.92 -3.10
CA THR A 29 -17.13 5.87 -2.12
C THR A 29 -15.84 6.53 -2.62
N ASP A 30 -15.84 7.04 -3.85
CA ASP A 30 -14.65 7.50 -4.55
C ASP A 30 -13.56 6.40 -4.64
N TRP A 31 -12.29 6.80 -4.67
CA TRP A 31 -11.16 5.89 -4.73
C TRP A 31 -10.92 5.24 -3.36
N CYS A 32 -10.70 3.93 -3.38
CA CYS A 32 -10.30 3.14 -2.21
C CYS A 32 -9.05 2.35 -2.54
N LEU A 33 -8.00 2.52 -1.75
CA LEU A 33 -6.74 1.78 -1.87
C LEU A 33 -6.57 0.89 -0.64
N PHE A 34 -6.40 -0.41 -0.86
CA PHE A 34 -6.19 -1.42 0.17
C PHE A 34 -4.78 -1.98 0.03
N ILE A 35 -4.06 -2.06 1.14
CA ILE A 35 -2.74 -2.71 1.21
C ILE A 35 -2.83 -3.80 2.26
N SER A 36 -2.40 -5.00 1.91
CA SER A 36 -2.38 -6.15 2.81
C SER A 36 -1.07 -6.91 2.69
N ASP A 37 -0.65 -7.50 3.79
CA ASP A 37 0.40 -8.51 3.84
C ASP A 37 -0.22 -9.85 3.44
N ALA A 38 0.32 -10.47 2.40
CA ALA A 38 -0.10 -11.74 1.83
C ALA A 38 0.72 -12.94 2.36
N THR A 39 1.61 -12.73 3.33
CA THR A 39 2.34 -13.82 4.00
C THR A 39 1.38 -14.71 4.80
N GLY A 40 1.58 -16.03 4.73
CA GLY A 40 0.95 -16.99 5.65
C GLY A 40 -0.51 -17.37 5.41
N GLY A 41 -1.06 -17.16 4.20
CA GLY A 41 -2.38 -17.69 3.81
C GLY A 41 -3.60 -16.98 4.42
N LYS A 42 -3.40 -16.07 5.38
CA LYS A 42 -4.42 -15.12 5.85
C LYS A 42 -3.93 -13.71 5.57
N SER A 43 -4.52 -13.06 4.57
CA SER A 43 -4.18 -11.68 4.22
C SER A 43 -4.46 -10.75 5.41
N LYS A 44 -3.42 -10.16 5.98
CA LYS A 44 -3.55 -9.18 7.06
C LYS A 44 -3.55 -7.79 6.45
N GLN A 45 -4.67 -7.09 6.57
CA GLN A 45 -4.78 -5.72 6.07
C GLN A 45 -3.82 -4.79 6.84
N LEU A 46 -2.95 -4.10 6.10
CA LEU A 46 -1.98 -3.14 6.65
C LEU A 46 -2.61 -1.76 6.79
N CYS A 47 -3.32 -1.32 5.74
CA CYS A 47 -4.02 -0.04 5.72
C CYS A 47 -5.03 0.04 4.58
N THR A 48 -6.00 0.94 4.77
CA THR A 48 -6.96 1.35 3.74
C THR A 48 -7.05 2.86 3.73
N PHE A 49 -7.03 3.43 2.53
CA PHE A 49 -7.21 4.85 2.31
C PHE A 49 -8.36 5.06 1.34
N GLN A 50 -9.22 6.03 1.63
CA GLN A 50 -10.36 6.39 0.80
C GLN A 50 -10.41 7.90 0.61
N GLY A 51 -10.76 8.33 -0.60
CA GLY A 51 -10.93 9.75 -0.89
C GLY A 51 -11.18 10.05 -2.37
N CYS A 52 -11.55 11.29 -2.65
CA CYS A 52 -11.78 11.78 -4.01
C CYS A 52 -10.47 12.10 -4.75
N ASP A 53 -9.40 12.45 -4.03
CA ASP A 53 -8.09 12.74 -4.62
C ASP A 53 -7.18 11.51 -4.60
N ARG A 54 -7.04 10.89 -5.78
CA ARG A 54 -6.16 9.74 -5.99
C ARG A 54 -4.70 10.03 -5.62
N LYS A 55 -4.18 11.23 -5.91
CA LYS A 55 -2.78 11.57 -5.60
C LYS A 55 -2.54 11.61 -4.10
N LEU A 56 -3.49 12.18 -3.36
CA LEU A 56 -3.42 12.22 -1.89
C LEU A 56 -3.44 10.81 -1.29
N ILE A 57 -4.31 9.93 -1.82
CA ILE A 57 -4.39 8.53 -1.39
C ILE A 57 -3.05 7.81 -1.57
N PHE A 58 -2.44 7.92 -2.75
CA PHE A 58 -1.13 7.30 -3.00
C PHE A 58 -0.02 7.90 -2.13
N ALA A 59 -0.06 9.21 -1.85
CA ALA A 59 0.91 9.84 -0.95
C ALA A 59 0.78 9.31 0.50
N GLN A 60 -0.44 9.17 1.00
CA GLN A 60 -0.70 8.60 2.33
C GLN A 60 -0.30 7.13 2.39
N ALA A 61 -0.60 6.37 1.34
CA ALA A 61 -0.23 4.97 1.20
C ALA A 61 1.28 4.77 1.16
N TYR A 62 2.01 5.58 0.39
CA TYR A 62 3.47 5.59 0.36
C TYR A 62 4.04 5.81 1.76
N ALA A 63 3.64 6.89 2.44
CA ALA A 63 4.15 7.22 3.76
C ALA A 63 3.87 6.10 4.78
N ARG A 64 2.68 5.49 4.71
CA ARG A 64 2.29 4.40 5.60
C ARG A 64 3.07 3.13 5.34
N LEU A 65 3.25 2.76 4.07
CA LEU A 65 4.00 1.58 3.66
C LEU A 65 5.48 1.72 4.02
N ALA A 66 6.09 2.86 3.68
CA ALA A 66 7.48 3.19 4.02
C ALA A 66 7.74 3.07 5.53
N LYS A 67 6.84 3.64 6.35
CA LYS A 67 6.91 3.52 7.80
C LYS A 67 6.82 2.07 8.27
N TRP A 68 5.87 1.30 7.73
CA TRP A 68 5.69 -0.11 8.11
C TRP A 68 6.90 -0.98 7.72
N LEU A 69 7.48 -0.77 6.53
CA LEU A 69 8.71 -1.45 6.08
C LEU A 69 9.89 -1.11 6.99
N ASN A 70 10.02 0.15 7.40
CA ASN A 70 11.06 0.56 8.34
C ASN A 70 10.91 -0.12 9.72
N GLU A 71 9.67 -0.20 10.24
CA GLU A 71 9.37 -0.78 11.54
C GLU A 71 9.54 -2.32 11.59
N ASN A 72 9.27 -3.02 10.48
CA ASN A 72 9.18 -4.49 10.48
C ASN A 72 10.31 -5.18 9.68
N HIS A 73 10.90 -4.50 8.71
CA HIS A 73 11.88 -5.06 7.76
C HIS A 73 13.20 -4.28 7.72
N GLY A 74 13.41 -3.32 8.63
CA GLY A 74 14.66 -2.57 8.75
C GLY A 74 14.88 -1.51 7.66
N GLY A 75 13.85 -1.16 6.90
CA GLY A 75 13.87 -0.09 5.90
C GLY A 75 13.41 -0.53 4.51
N TYR A 76 13.52 0.40 3.56
CA TYR A 76 13.29 0.21 2.12
C TYR A 76 14.50 0.69 1.33
#